data_AF-A0A0S8AQA1-F1
#
_entry.id   AF-A0A0S8AQA1-F1
#
_cell.length_a   1.000
_cell.length_b   1.000
_cell.length_c   1.000
_cell.angle_alpha   90.00
_cell.angle_beta   90.00
_cell.angle_gamma   90.00
#
_symmetry.space_group_name_H-M   'P 1'
#
loop_
_entity.id
_entity.type
_entity.pdbx_description
1 polymer ?
#
loop_
_entity_poly.entity_id
_entity_poly.type
_entity_poly.pdbx_seq_one_letter_code
_entity_poly.pdbx_strand_id
1 'polypeptide(L)'
;MLTVFSQEAKAELMSLEVTDCVKCHMDAPATIASNGGMHKTAVTCLDCHQEHPPWGENVIPQCSMCHEGRSHFELENCLSCHSNPHEPLALNLADDIKEPCLTCHEGPGQDFANYESAHAEQSCTFCHAVHGQIPDCSMCHEPHAQGQMTSDCLGCHPAHHPLQINYAMTTPRAFCVPCHEEVGAQMEKTVTKHQTFTCAFCHRGQHPNVPQCQTCHGEPHSSVMHQKMPNCLDCHMDPHFLVK
;
A
#
# COMPACT_ATOMS: atom_id res chain seq x y z
N MET A 1 25.18 72.78 -36.27
CA MET A 1 23.92 72.77 -35.51
C MET A 1 23.55 71.32 -35.29
N LEU A 2 23.81 70.77 -34.10
CA LEU A 2 23.39 69.43 -33.72
C LEU A 2 21.91 69.48 -33.30
N THR A 3 21.04 68.83 -34.06
CA THR A 3 19.68 68.50 -33.64
C THR A 3 19.74 67.25 -32.77
N VAL A 4 19.47 67.41 -31.48
CA VAL A 4 19.30 66.33 -30.52
C VAL A 4 17.89 65.78 -30.69
N PHE A 5 17.76 64.55 -31.17
CA PHE A 5 16.51 63.80 -31.08
C PHE A 5 16.39 63.23 -29.67
N SER A 6 15.49 63.80 -28.87
CA SER A 6 15.01 63.18 -27.63
C SER A 6 14.01 62.10 -27.99
N GLN A 7 14.41 60.84 -27.95
CA GLN A 7 13.47 59.71 -27.89
C GLN A 7 13.06 59.55 -26.43
N GLU A 8 11.83 59.93 -26.10
CA GLU A 8 11.17 59.51 -24.88
C GLU A 8 10.88 58.02 -24.98
N ALA A 9 11.73 57.20 -24.35
CA ALA A 9 11.44 55.79 -24.13
C ALA A 9 10.28 55.71 -23.13
N LYS A 10 9.07 55.43 -23.61
CA LYS A 10 8.01 54.89 -22.76
C LYS A 10 8.51 53.54 -22.25
N ALA A 11 8.88 53.47 -20.98
CA ALA A 11 9.11 52.20 -20.30
C ALA A 11 7.78 51.44 -20.29
N GLU A 12 7.59 50.58 -21.29
CA GLU A 12 6.59 49.53 -21.24
C GLU A 12 6.96 48.65 -20.04
N LEU A 13 6.04 48.45 -19.11
CA LEU A 13 6.24 47.55 -17.98
C LEU A 13 6.42 46.15 -18.58
N MET A 14 7.66 45.70 -18.75
CA MET A 14 7.94 44.33 -19.16
C MET A 14 7.40 43.41 -18.07
N SER A 15 6.41 42.59 -18.41
CA SER A 15 5.90 41.54 -17.53
C SER A 15 6.97 40.48 -17.32
N LEU A 16 6.96 39.87 -16.13
CA LEU A 16 7.82 38.74 -15.82
C LEU A 16 7.39 37.53 -16.65
N GLU A 17 8.33 36.84 -17.30
CA GLU A 17 8.07 35.58 -17.99
C GLU A 17 8.42 34.39 -17.08
N VAL A 18 7.81 33.23 -17.29
CA VAL A 18 8.10 32.01 -16.49
C VAL A 18 9.59 31.65 -16.53
N THR A 19 10.27 31.92 -17.64
CA THR A 19 11.71 31.67 -17.79
C THR A 19 12.59 32.61 -16.97
N ASP A 20 12.04 33.69 -16.42
CA ASP A 20 12.77 34.62 -15.57
C ASP A 20 12.88 34.13 -14.14
N CYS A 21 11.93 33.32 -13.66
CA CYS A 21 11.85 32.86 -12.27
C CYS A 21 13.14 32.15 -11.84
N VAL A 22 13.68 31.27 -12.69
CA VAL A 22 14.90 30.49 -12.42
C VAL A 22 16.15 31.36 -12.31
N LYS A 23 16.15 32.60 -12.82
CA LYS A 23 17.31 33.49 -12.72
C LYS A 23 17.56 33.95 -11.27
N CYS A 24 16.54 33.91 -10.42
CA CYS A 24 16.60 34.32 -9.02
C CYS A 24 16.21 33.21 -8.03
N HIS A 25 15.23 32.37 -8.38
CA HIS A 25 14.79 31.23 -7.56
C HIS A 25 15.36 29.94 -8.13
N MET A 26 16.48 29.47 -7.59
CA MET A 26 17.12 28.23 -8.06
C MET A 26 16.46 26.98 -7.45
N ASP A 27 16.10 27.05 -6.17
CA ASP A 27 15.62 25.89 -5.42
C ASP A 27 14.22 25.46 -5.86
N ALA A 28 13.26 26.39 -5.97
CA ALA A 28 11.88 26.05 -6.32
C ALA A 28 11.76 25.34 -7.69
N PRO A 29 12.34 25.83 -8.80
CA PRO A 29 12.33 25.11 -10.07
C PRO A 29 13.04 23.75 -9.99
N ALA A 30 14.13 23.64 -9.22
CA ALA A 30 14.83 22.37 -9.03
C ALA A 30 13.96 21.35 -8.28
N THR A 31 13.30 21.77 -7.20
CA THR A 31 12.35 20.96 -6.42
C THR A 31 11.15 20.53 -7.27
N ILE A 32 10.55 21.43 -8.06
CA ILE A 32 9.46 21.07 -8.97
C ILE A 32 9.95 20.06 -10.01
N ALA A 33 11.16 20.25 -10.53
CA ALA A 33 11.73 19.34 -11.53
C ALA A 33 11.94 17.92 -10.97
N SER A 34 12.37 17.77 -9.71
CA SER A 34 12.55 16.46 -9.07
C SER A 34 11.25 15.86 -8.54
N ASN A 35 10.43 16.65 -7.84
CA ASN A 35 9.37 16.17 -6.95
C ASN A 35 8.01 16.87 -7.17
N GLY A 36 7.87 17.76 -8.16
CA GLY A 36 6.69 18.61 -8.32
C GLY A 36 5.39 17.89 -8.68
N GLY A 37 5.43 16.62 -9.05
CA GLY A 37 4.24 15.86 -9.43
C GLY A 37 3.44 16.60 -10.52
N MET A 38 2.15 16.81 -10.29
CA MET A 38 1.28 17.57 -11.20
C MET A 38 1.67 19.05 -11.30
N HIS A 39 2.29 19.65 -10.28
CA HIS A 39 2.73 21.06 -10.35
C HIS A 39 3.85 21.28 -11.38
N LYS A 40 4.53 20.21 -11.81
CA LYS A 40 5.53 20.26 -12.88
C LYS A 40 4.91 20.36 -14.28
N THR A 41 3.68 19.89 -14.47
CA THR A 41 3.09 19.67 -15.80
C THR A 41 1.75 20.35 -16.02
N ALA A 42 0.98 20.60 -14.97
CA ALA A 42 -0.38 21.14 -15.05
C ALA A 42 -0.46 22.66 -14.81
N VAL A 43 0.56 23.24 -14.20
CA VAL A 43 0.64 24.68 -13.89
C VAL A 43 2.06 25.20 -14.15
N THR A 44 2.17 26.50 -14.33
CA THR A 44 3.42 27.26 -14.43
C THR A 44 3.61 28.12 -13.18
N CYS A 45 4.79 28.74 -13.05
CA CYS A 45 5.08 29.64 -11.94
C CYS A 45 4.05 30.78 -11.82
N LEU A 46 3.59 31.31 -12.96
CA LEU A 46 2.68 32.46 -13.03
C LEU A 46 1.20 32.08 -12.90
N ASP A 47 0.85 30.81 -13.09
CA ASP A 47 -0.52 30.34 -12.83
C ASP A 47 -0.84 30.36 -11.32
N CYS A 48 0.21 30.22 -10.50
CA CYS A 48 0.15 30.24 -9.04
C CYS A 48 0.56 31.62 -8.49
N HIS A 49 1.76 32.10 -8.82
CA HIS A 49 2.29 33.39 -8.38
C HIS A 49 1.86 34.52 -9.32
N GLN A 50 0.65 35.02 -9.10
CA GLN A 50 0.07 36.11 -9.90
C GLN A 50 0.66 37.50 -9.56
N GLU A 51 1.33 37.59 -8.41
CA GLU A 51 2.00 38.80 -7.93
C GLU A 51 3.48 38.51 -7.62
N HIS A 52 4.34 39.52 -7.75
CA HIS A 52 5.76 39.43 -7.39
C HIS A 52 6.20 40.69 -6.62
N PRO A 53 6.96 40.58 -5.52
CA PRO A 53 7.45 41.74 -4.78
C PRO A 53 8.40 42.61 -5.62
N PRO A 54 8.43 43.94 -5.43
CA PRO A 54 7.64 44.74 -4.49
C PRO A 54 6.25 45.14 -5.00
N TRP A 55 5.81 44.65 -6.17
CA TRP A 55 4.57 45.09 -6.82
C TRP A 55 3.31 44.41 -6.30
N GLY A 56 3.46 43.39 -5.45
CA GLY A 56 2.36 42.76 -4.72
C GLY A 56 2.83 42.13 -3.42
N GLU A 57 1.90 42.02 -2.48
CA GLU A 57 2.15 41.53 -1.11
C GLU A 57 1.60 40.10 -0.90
N ASN A 58 0.69 39.65 -1.77
CA ASN A 58 0.02 38.35 -1.66
C ASN A 58 0.60 37.35 -2.67
N VAL A 59 1.91 37.14 -2.58
CA VAL A 59 2.66 36.30 -3.53
C VAL A 59 2.28 34.82 -3.40
N ILE A 60 1.97 34.36 -2.19
CA ILE A 60 1.60 32.97 -1.92
C ILE A 60 0.08 32.84 -2.06
N PRO A 61 -0.44 32.16 -3.10
CA PRO A 61 -1.87 32.02 -3.32
C PRO A 61 -2.50 31.01 -2.36
N GLN A 62 -3.83 31.05 -2.26
CA GLN A 62 -4.59 30.06 -1.51
C GLN A 62 -4.67 28.73 -2.27
N CYS A 63 -4.48 27.61 -1.57
CA CYS A 63 -4.54 26.27 -2.17
C CYS A 63 -5.89 26.00 -2.86
N SER A 64 -6.97 26.51 -2.28
CA SER A 64 -8.36 26.38 -2.76
C SER A 64 -8.62 27.05 -4.11
N MET A 65 -7.68 27.84 -4.66
CA MET A 65 -7.81 28.39 -6.00
C MET A 65 -7.79 27.30 -7.09
N CYS A 66 -7.17 26.15 -6.82
CA CYS A 66 -7.08 25.02 -7.75
C CYS A 66 -7.41 23.67 -7.11
N HIS A 67 -7.25 23.53 -5.78
CA HIS A 67 -7.55 22.29 -5.07
C HIS A 67 -9.00 22.28 -4.58
N GLU A 68 -9.89 21.61 -5.32
CA GLU A 68 -11.32 21.53 -5.02
C GLU A 68 -11.94 20.17 -5.43
N GLY A 69 -13.19 19.94 -5.00
CA GLY A 69 -14.01 18.81 -5.48
C GLY A 69 -13.68 17.43 -4.89
N ARG A 70 -12.87 17.37 -3.83
CA ARG A 70 -12.59 16.15 -3.05
C ARG A 70 -12.53 16.46 -1.57
N SER A 71 -12.96 15.52 -0.72
CA SER A 71 -12.95 15.67 0.74
C SER A 71 -11.57 16.01 1.30
N HIS A 72 -10.49 15.53 0.68
CA HIS A 72 -9.13 15.90 1.08
C HIS A 72 -8.88 17.42 1.03
N PHE A 73 -9.43 18.10 0.03
CA PHE A 73 -9.23 19.54 -0.16
C PHE A 73 -10.13 20.40 0.73
N GLU A 74 -11.05 19.78 1.47
CA GLU A 74 -11.87 20.43 2.50
C GLU A 74 -11.17 20.47 3.87
N LEU A 75 -10.03 19.77 4.00
CA LEU A 75 -9.23 19.77 5.23
C LEU A 75 -8.59 21.15 5.45
N GLU A 76 -8.50 21.53 6.73
CA GLU A 76 -7.77 22.73 7.14
C GLU A 76 -6.28 22.44 7.34
N ASN A 77 -5.48 23.51 7.38
CA ASN A 77 -4.05 23.45 7.71
C ASN A 77 -3.23 22.52 6.79
N CYS A 78 -3.38 22.68 5.47
CA CYS A 78 -2.71 21.86 4.43
C CYS A 78 -1.19 21.75 4.63
N LEU A 79 -0.56 22.83 5.11
CA LEU A 79 0.89 22.92 5.33
C LEU A 79 1.38 22.08 6.52
N SER A 80 0.49 21.50 7.33
CA SER A 80 0.85 20.53 8.37
C SER A 80 1.51 19.28 7.79
N CYS A 81 1.08 18.86 6.60
CA CYS A 81 1.64 17.71 5.88
C CYS A 81 2.37 18.13 4.60
N HIS A 82 1.82 19.11 3.87
CA HIS A 82 2.41 19.65 2.64
C HIS A 82 3.32 20.84 2.96
N SER A 83 4.44 20.59 3.62
CA SER A 83 5.37 21.64 4.05
C SER A 83 5.95 22.46 2.89
N ASN A 84 5.99 21.89 1.69
CA ASN A 84 6.50 22.55 0.49
C ASN A 84 5.55 22.33 -0.71
N PRO A 85 4.80 23.36 -1.14
CA PRO A 85 3.88 23.26 -2.28
C PRO A 85 4.56 22.93 -3.62
N HIS A 86 5.89 23.09 -3.72
CA HIS A 86 6.66 22.74 -4.91
C HIS A 86 7.00 21.24 -5.01
N GLU A 87 6.73 20.46 -3.98
CA GLU A 87 6.89 19.01 -3.93
C GLU A 87 5.71 18.34 -3.21
N PRO A 88 4.50 18.42 -3.78
CA PRO A 88 3.26 18.14 -3.06
C PRO A 88 3.14 16.72 -2.52
N LEU A 89 3.92 15.75 -3.01
CA LEU A 89 3.92 14.35 -2.53
C LEU A 89 5.07 14.02 -1.57
N ALA A 90 6.03 14.94 -1.38
CA ALA A 90 7.07 14.81 -0.37
C ALA A 90 6.53 15.32 0.98
N LEU A 91 5.62 14.54 1.55
CA LEU A 91 4.90 14.92 2.77
C LEU A 91 5.80 14.82 4.00
N ASN A 92 5.60 15.75 4.93
CA ASN A 92 6.08 15.60 6.29
C ASN A 92 4.92 15.10 7.16
N LEU A 93 4.95 13.82 7.53
CA LEU A 93 3.88 13.21 8.30
C LEU A 93 4.23 13.27 9.79
N ALA A 94 3.36 13.88 10.59
CA ALA A 94 3.45 13.79 12.04
C ALA A 94 2.91 12.44 12.54
N ASP A 95 3.23 12.12 13.78
CA ASP A 95 2.67 10.97 14.46
C ASP A 95 1.15 11.14 14.68
N ASP A 96 0.46 10.01 14.83
CA ASP A 96 -0.95 9.94 15.22
C ASP A 96 -1.95 10.55 14.21
N ILE A 97 -1.68 10.40 12.91
CA ILE A 97 -2.59 10.86 11.84
C ILE A 97 -3.35 9.66 11.25
N LYS A 98 -4.68 9.79 11.18
CA LYS A 98 -5.58 8.78 10.59
C LYS A 98 -6.60 9.37 9.62
N GLU A 99 -7.50 10.20 10.11
CA GLU A 99 -8.65 10.70 9.33
C GLU A 99 -8.27 11.37 7.99
N PRO A 100 -7.23 12.25 7.92
CA PRO A 100 -6.82 12.83 6.64
C PRO A 100 -6.42 11.80 5.59
N CYS A 101 -5.80 10.68 5.99
CA CYS A 101 -5.37 9.63 5.07
C CYS A 101 -6.58 8.96 4.40
N LEU A 102 -7.66 8.78 5.15
CA LEU A 102 -8.88 8.10 4.69
C LEU A 102 -9.66 8.89 3.64
N THR A 103 -9.42 10.21 3.51
CA THR A 103 -10.02 11.04 2.46
C THR A 103 -9.60 10.65 1.03
N CYS A 104 -8.49 9.90 0.89
CA CYS A 104 -8.02 9.32 -0.35
C CYS A 104 -7.89 7.78 -0.27
N HIS A 105 -7.56 7.24 0.91
CA HIS A 105 -7.37 5.81 1.15
C HIS A 105 -8.55 5.19 1.88
N GLU A 106 -9.72 5.22 1.26
CA GLU A 106 -10.95 4.66 1.85
C GLU A 106 -10.86 3.13 2.05
N GLY A 107 -10.18 2.42 1.14
CA GLY A 107 -10.04 0.95 1.17
C GLY A 107 -9.48 0.44 2.51
N PRO A 108 -8.26 0.85 2.91
CA PRO A 108 -7.72 0.50 4.23
C PRO A 108 -8.64 0.86 5.41
N GLY A 109 -9.36 1.98 5.34
CA GLY A 109 -10.34 2.35 6.36
C GLY A 109 -11.50 1.36 6.45
N GLN A 110 -12.01 0.90 5.30
CA GLN A 110 -13.04 -0.13 5.22
C GLN A 110 -12.53 -1.49 5.70
N ASP A 111 -11.29 -1.87 5.36
CA ASP A 111 -10.68 -3.11 5.84
C ASP A 111 -10.64 -3.13 7.37
N PHE A 112 -10.17 -2.05 8.00
CA PHE A 112 -10.16 -1.96 9.47
C PHE A 112 -11.55 -1.90 10.11
N ALA A 113 -12.55 -1.33 9.42
CA ALA A 113 -13.94 -1.33 9.90
C ALA A 113 -14.59 -2.73 9.81
N ASN A 114 -14.22 -3.53 8.81
CA ASN A 114 -14.81 -4.83 8.55
C ASN A 114 -14.07 -5.98 9.24
N TYR A 115 -12.78 -5.79 9.55
CA TYR A 115 -11.91 -6.82 10.11
C TYR A 115 -11.17 -6.30 11.34
N GLU A 116 -11.72 -6.61 12.52
CA GLU A 116 -11.12 -6.24 13.79
C GLU A 116 -9.71 -6.81 13.93
N SER A 117 -8.78 -5.94 14.33
CA SER A 117 -7.41 -6.30 14.69
C SER A 117 -6.79 -5.17 15.51
N ALA A 118 -5.70 -5.46 16.24
CA ALA A 118 -4.98 -4.45 17.02
C ALA A 118 -4.42 -3.30 16.14
N HIS A 119 -4.20 -3.56 14.84
CA HIS A 119 -3.76 -2.54 13.89
C HIS A 119 -4.87 -1.51 13.60
N ALA A 120 -6.16 -1.88 13.69
CA ALA A 120 -7.27 -0.98 13.46
C ALA A 120 -7.33 0.18 14.49
N GLU A 121 -6.77 -0.06 15.68
CA GLU A 121 -6.67 0.90 16.78
C GLU A 121 -5.50 1.89 16.60
N GLN A 122 -4.57 1.61 15.69
CA GLN A 122 -3.42 2.48 15.44
C GLN A 122 -3.75 3.57 14.43
N SER A 123 -2.97 4.64 14.45
CA SER A 123 -2.95 5.66 13.41
C SER A 123 -2.24 5.14 12.15
N CYS A 124 -2.51 5.76 11.00
CA CYS A 124 -1.86 5.37 9.74
C CYS A 124 -0.36 5.63 9.81
N THR A 125 0.05 6.75 10.43
CA THR A 125 1.45 7.17 10.53
C THR A 125 2.26 6.38 11.55
N PHE A 126 1.60 5.59 12.41
CA PHE A 126 2.31 4.63 13.28
C PHE A 126 3.16 3.64 12.48
N CYS A 127 2.65 3.19 11.33
CA CYS A 127 3.40 2.31 10.42
C CYS A 127 3.90 3.05 9.17
N HIS A 128 3.11 3.96 8.60
CA HIS A 128 3.47 4.69 7.38
C HIS A 128 4.11 6.04 7.69
N ALA A 129 5.40 6.01 8.07
CA ALA A 129 6.17 7.22 8.36
C ALA A 129 6.46 8.08 7.12
N VAL A 130 6.54 7.45 5.94
CA VAL A 130 6.73 8.13 4.66
C VAL A 130 5.59 7.78 3.73
N HIS A 131 4.99 8.80 3.12
CA HIS A 131 3.87 8.60 2.20
C HIS A 131 4.28 7.69 1.02
N GLY A 132 3.49 6.64 0.78
CA GLY A 132 3.77 5.64 -0.26
C GLY A 132 4.78 4.55 0.13
N GLN A 133 5.38 4.62 1.31
CA GLN A 133 6.25 3.55 1.81
C GLN A 133 5.40 2.36 2.29
N ILE A 134 5.82 1.16 1.91
CA ILE A 134 5.34 -0.09 2.51
C ILE A 134 6.29 -0.44 3.66
N PRO A 135 5.81 -0.40 4.92
CA PRO A 135 6.63 -0.74 6.07
C PRO A 135 6.96 -2.23 6.11
N ASP A 136 8.10 -2.57 6.69
CA ASP A 136 8.46 -3.97 6.92
C ASP A 136 7.77 -4.49 8.19
N CYS A 137 7.01 -5.58 8.05
CA CYS A 137 6.38 -6.29 9.16
C CYS A 137 7.40 -6.71 10.23
N SER A 138 8.63 -7.03 9.81
CA SER A 138 9.69 -7.53 10.69
C SER A 138 10.20 -6.50 11.70
N MET A 139 9.83 -5.23 11.54
CA MET A 139 10.10 -4.16 12.51
C MET A 139 9.45 -4.44 13.87
N CYS A 140 8.33 -5.17 13.89
CA CYS A 140 7.59 -5.48 15.12
C CYS A 140 7.19 -6.96 15.25
N HIS A 141 7.12 -7.72 14.16
CA HIS A 141 6.69 -9.12 14.15
C HIS A 141 7.83 -10.07 13.79
N GLU A 142 7.98 -11.14 14.57
CA GLU A 142 8.93 -12.21 14.24
C GLU A 142 8.38 -13.05 13.06
N PRO A 143 9.20 -13.34 12.04
CA PRO A 143 8.78 -14.24 10.97
C PRO A 143 8.51 -15.67 11.45
N HIS A 144 7.63 -16.39 10.77
CA HIS A 144 7.31 -17.78 11.10
C HIS A 144 8.43 -18.75 10.70
N ALA A 145 9.23 -18.38 9.69
CA ALA A 145 10.38 -19.14 9.21
C ALA A 145 11.57 -18.22 8.94
N GLN A 146 12.77 -18.74 9.16
CA GLN A 146 14.00 -17.98 8.95
C GLN A 146 14.12 -17.47 7.51
N GLY A 147 14.42 -16.17 7.39
CA GLY A 147 14.67 -15.53 6.10
C GLY A 147 13.43 -15.13 5.31
N GLN A 148 12.23 -15.24 5.89
CA GLN A 148 11.02 -14.66 5.28
C GLN A 148 11.15 -13.13 5.18
N MET A 149 10.72 -12.61 4.05
CA MET A 149 10.66 -11.18 3.76
C MET A 149 9.21 -10.68 3.84
N THR A 150 9.01 -9.36 3.86
CA THR A 150 7.67 -8.74 3.83
C THR A 150 6.78 -9.31 2.71
N SER A 151 7.35 -9.61 1.54
CA SER A 151 6.62 -10.22 0.43
C SER A 151 6.07 -11.61 0.74
N ASP A 152 6.77 -12.39 1.56
CA ASP A 152 6.31 -13.71 2.01
C ASP A 152 5.17 -13.57 3.02
N CYS A 153 5.25 -12.58 3.92
CA CYS A 153 4.18 -12.22 4.85
C CYS A 153 2.90 -11.87 4.09
N LEU A 154 3.01 -10.98 3.08
CA LEU A 154 1.90 -10.53 2.24
C LEU A 154 1.32 -11.64 1.34
N GLY A 155 2.04 -12.74 1.14
CA GLY A 155 1.53 -13.92 0.46
C GLY A 155 0.45 -14.66 1.24
N CYS A 156 0.32 -14.38 2.54
CA CYS A 156 -0.65 -15.00 3.45
C CYS A 156 -1.49 -13.96 4.21
N HIS A 157 -0.89 -12.86 4.66
CA HIS A 157 -1.47 -11.86 5.54
C HIS A 157 -1.71 -10.55 4.77
N PRO A 158 -2.97 -10.13 4.58
CA PRO A 158 -3.26 -8.80 4.07
C PRO A 158 -2.87 -7.71 5.09
N ALA A 159 -2.25 -6.61 4.65
CA ALA A 159 -1.67 -5.60 5.55
C ALA A 159 -2.68 -4.95 6.52
N HIS A 160 -3.87 -4.58 6.05
CA HIS A 160 -4.88 -3.88 6.85
C HIS A 160 -5.95 -4.81 7.46
N HIS A 161 -5.79 -6.12 7.30
CA HIS A 161 -6.66 -7.13 7.91
C HIS A 161 -5.88 -8.45 8.07
N PRO A 162 -4.75 -8.44 8.80
CA PRO A 162 -3.75 -9.52 8.80
C PRO A 162 -4.25 -10.84 9.37
N LEU A 163 -5.35 -10.83 10.11
CA LEU A 163 -5.98 -12.04 10.64
C LEU A 163 -6.78 -12.81 9.57
N GLN A 164 -7.09 -12.20 8.43
CA GLN A 164 -7.73 -12.87 7.30
C GLN A 164 -6.70 -13.59 6.44
N ILE A 165 -6.16 -14.68 6.99
CA ILE A 165 -5.07 -15.45 6.37
C ILE A 165 -5.60 -16.17 5.13
N ASN A 166 -5.01 -15.88 3.97
CA ASN A 166 -5.31 -16.53 2.72
C ASN A 166 -4.04 -16.71 1.88
N TYR A 167 -3.81 -17.89 1.34
CA TYR A 167 -2.57 -18.21 0.65
C TYR A 167 -2.77 -19.01 -0.64
N ALA A 168 -1.78 -18.92 -1.54
CA ALA A 168 -1.79 -19.65 -2.80
C ALA A 168 -1.59 -21.17 -2.59
N MET A 169 -2.15 -21.98 -3.48
CA MET A 169 -1.92 -23.44 -3.46
C MET A 169 -0.44 -23.82 -3.59
N THR A 170 0.37 -22.94 -4.15
CA THR A 170 1.82 -23.13 -4.33
C THR A 170 2.64 -22.77 -3.08
N THR A 171 2.01 -22.33 -1.99
CA THR A 171 2.72 -21.96 -0.76
C THR A 171 3.58 -23.12 -0.25
N PRO A 172 4.90 -22.91 -0.04
CA PRO A 172 5.81 -23.97 0.39
C PRO A 172 5.43 -24.57 1.74
N ARG A 173 5.61 -25.90 1.88
CA ARG A 173 5.39 -26.60 3.16
C ARG A 173 6.24 -26.03 4.30
N ALA A 174 7.44 -25.52 3.97
CA ALA A 174 8.36 -24.91 4.93
C ALA A 174 7.75 -23.72 5.69
N PHE A 175 6.70 -23.09 5.18
CA PHE A 175 5.99 -22.02 5.87
C PHE A 175 4.90 -22.53 6.83
N CYS A 176 4.50 -23.80 6.71
CA CYS A 176 3.48 -24.43 7.56
C CYS A 176 4.11 -25.25 8.70
N VAL A 177 5.23 -25.92 8.41
CA VAL A 177 5.92 -26.84 9.34
C VAL A 177 6.32 -26.19 10.67
N PRO A 178 6.74 -24.91 10.75
CA PRO A 178 7.09 -24.29 12.04
C PRO A 178 5.98 -24.34 13.09
N CYS A 179 4.71 -24.35 12.68
CA CYS A 179 3.57 -24.52 13.59
C CYS A 179 2.97 -25.95 13.54
N HIS A 180 3.24 -26.70 12.48
CA HIS A 180 2.69 -28.03 12.22
C HIS A 180 3.79 -29.09 12.09
N GLU A 181 4.72 -29.11 13.06
CA GLU A 181 5.92 -29.95 13.02
C GLU A 181 5.59 -31.45 12.89
N GLU A 182 4.64 -31.94 13.69
CA GLU A 182 4.23 -33.35 13.65
C GLU A 182 3.65 -33.76 12.29
N VAL A 183 2.80 -32.90 11.69
CA VAL A 183 2.21 -33.14 10.38
C VAL A 183 3.28 -33.12 9.29
N GLY A 184 4.24 -32.19 9.38
CA GLY A 184 5.42 -32.16 8.51
C GLY A 184 6.20 -33.47 8.56
N ALA A 185 6.51 -33.94 9.76
CA ALA A 185 7.26 -35.19 9.98
C ALA A 185 6.48 -36.44 9.51
N GLN A 186 5.15 -36.44 9.61
CA GLN A 186 4.31 -37.50 9.06
C GLN A 186 4.32 -37.51 7.52
N MET A 187 4.18 -36.33 6.91
CA MET A 187 4.22 -36.16 5.45
C MET A 187 5.55 -36.64 4.86
N GLU A 188 6.67 -36.43 5.55
CA GLU A 188 7.97 -36.95 5.13
C GLU A 188 8.02 -38.48 5.07
N LYS A 189 7.24 -39.17 5.92
CA LYS A 189 7.19 -40.64 5.99
C LYS A 189 6.14 -41.24 5.05
N THR A 190 5.18 -40.46 4.56
CA THR A 190 4.15 -40.92 3.62
C THR A 190 4.78 -41.33 2.28
N VAL A 191 4.37 -42.47 1.72
CA VAL A 191 4.88 -42.97 0.42
C VAL A 191 3.84 -42.90 -0.71
N THR A 192 2.69 -42.26 -0.45
CA THR A 192 1.62 -42.09 -1.44
C THR A 192 1.78 -40.81 -2.24
N LYS A 193 0.93 -40.61 -3.26
CA LYS A 193 0.91 -39.38 -4.06
C LYS A 193 0.69 -38.12 -3.22
N HIS A 194 0.07 -38.22 -2.05
CA HIS A 194 -0.16 -37.09 -1.16
C HIS A 194 1.16 -36.40 -0.75
N GLN A 195 2.26 -37.16 -0.60
CA GLN A 195 3.57 -36.63 -0.24
C GLN A 195 4.10 -35.55 -1.21
N THR A 196 3.66 -35.58 -2.47
CA THR A 196 4.15 -34.70 -3.54
C THR A 196 3.51 -33.32 -3.55
N PHE A 197 2.42 -33.12 -2.80
CA PHE A 197 1.71 -31.85 -2.75
C PHE A 197 2.23 -30.94 -1.64
N THR A 198 2.07 -29.63 -1.83
CA THR A 198 2.18 -28.66 -0.74
C THR A 198 1.01 -28.82 0.23
N CYS A 199 1.15 -28.33 1.46
CA CYS A 199 0.03 -28.30 2.41
C CYS A 199 -1.13 -27.48 1.82
N ALA A 200 -0.81 -26.31 1.24
CA ALA A 200 -1.76 -25.39 0.65
C ALA A 200 -2.49 -25.92 -0.59
N PHE A 201 -1.93 -26.92 -1.28
CA PHE A 201 -2.62 -27.55 -2.40
C PHE A 201 -3.88 -28.30 -1.95
N CYS A 202 -3.85 -28.90 -0.76
CA CYS A 202 -5.01 -29.55 -0.16
C CYS A 202 -5.83 -28.56 0.67
N HIS A 203 -5.17 -27.81 1.56
CA HIS A 203 -5.78 -26.84 2.45
C HIS A 203 -5.93 -25.48 1.76
N ARG A 204 -6.71 -25.42 0.68
CA ARG A 204 -6.72 -24.27 -0.23
C ARG A 204 -7.34 -23.02 0.39
N GLY A 205 -6.72 -21.87 0.12
CA GLY A 205 -7.31 -20.56 0.38
C GLY A 205 -7.17 -20.12 1.83
N GLN A 206 -8.31 -19.96 2.51
CA GLN A 206 -8.37 -19.38 3.85
C GLN A 206 -7.88 -20.35 4.91
N HIS A 207 -7.11 -19.85 5.88
CA HIS A 207 -6.74 -20.61 7.06
C HIS A 207 -7.64 -20.28 8.26
N PRO A 208 -8.14 -21.30 9.01
CA PRO A 208 -7.97 -22.73 8.79
C PRO A 208 -8.95 -23.28 7.74
N ASN A 209 -8.54 -24.30 6.98
CA ASN A 209 -9.40 -25.04 6.07
C ASN A 209 -9.05 -26.53 6.13
N VAL A 210 -10.04 -27.41 6.07
CA VAL A 210 -9.85 -28.86 5.92
C VAL A 210 -10.62 -29.32 4.69
N PRO A 211 -9.96 -29.84 3.64
CA PRO A 211 -10.63 -30.22 2.42
C PRO A 211 -11.47 -31.48 2.60
N GLN A 212 -12.55 -31.58 1.82
CA GLN A 212 -13.28 -32.84 1.65
C GLN A 212 -12.53 -33.76 0.68
N CYS A 213 -12.42 -35.04 1.02
CA CYS A 213 -11.74 -36.05 0.19
C CYS A 213 -12.36 -36.15 -1.21
N GLN A 214 -13.68 -36.01 -1.28
CA GLN A 214 -14.50 -36.12 -2.49
C GLN A 214 -14.14 -35.07 -3.54
N THR A 215 -13.60 -33.91 -3.13
CA THR A 215 -13.14 -32.85 -4.04
C THR A 215 -12.14 -33.37 -5.07
N CYS A 216 -11.33 -34.37 -4.70
CA CYS A 216 -10.34 -34.96 -5.60
C CYS A 216 -10.64 -36.44 -5.91
N HIS A 217 -11.22 -37.17 -4.97
CA HIS A 217 -11.43 -38.62 -5.10
C HIS A 217 -12.82 -39.03 -5.60
N GLY A 218 -13.79 -38.11 -5.63
CA GLY A 218 -15.19 -38.44 -5.87
C GLY A 218 -15.70 -39.48 -4.87
N GLU A 219 -16.48 -40.44 -5.36
CA GLU A 219 -16.98 -41.57 -4.59
C GLU A 219 -16.45 -42.90 -5.15
N PRO A 220 -15.27 -43.37 -4.70
CA PRO A 220 -14.65 -44.57 -5.26
C PRO A 220 -15.33 -45.88 -4.81
N HIS A 221 -16.09 -45.85 -3.71
CA HIS A 221 -16.83 -47.00 -3.21
C HIS A 221 -18.32 -46.94 -3.57
N SER A 222 -19.02 -48.07 -3.37
CA SER A 222 -20.47 -48.13 -3.54
C SER A 222 -21.20 -47.17 -2.58
N SER A 223 -22.36 -46.68 -3.01
CA SER A 223 -23.23 -45.82 -2.20
C SER A 223 -23.62 -46.45 -0.85
N VAL A 224 -23.78 -47.78 -0.80
CA VAL A 224 -24.08 -48.51 0.45
C VAL A 224 -22.94 -48.36 1.47
N MET A 225 -21.68 -48.35 1.01
CA MET A 225 -20.53 -48.17 1.89
C MET A 225 -20.46 -46.74 2.42
N HIS A 226 -20.61 -45.72 1.56
CA HIS A 226 -20.63 -44.33 2.01
C HIS A 226 -21.82 -44.01 2.92
N GLN A 227 -22.97 -44.67 2.75
CA GLN A 227 -24.11 -44.54 3.66
C GLN A 227 -23.86 -45.17 5.03
N LYS A 228 -23.18 -46.32 5.08
CA LYS A 228 -22.87 -47.01 6.34
C LYS A 228 -21.65 -46.42 7.07
N MET A 229 -20.66 -45.95 6.33
CA MET A 229 -19.41 -45.36 6.84
C MET A 229 -19.14 -44.05 6.11
N PRO A 230 -19.77 -42.95 6.54
CA PRO A 230 -19.66 -41.65 5.87
C PRO A 230 -18.30 -40.97 6.11
N ASN A 231 -17.58 -41.32 7.18
CA ASN A 231 -16.27 -40.76 7.46
C ASN A 231 -15.17 -41.60 6.82
N CYS A 232 -14.46 -40.99 5.86
CA CYS A 232 -13.38 -41.66 5.13
C CYS A 232 -12.22 -42.06 6.06
N LEU A 233 -11.97 -41.28 7.11
CA LEU A 233 -10.81 -41.46 8.00
C LEU A 233 -10.94 -42.69 8.90
N ASP A 234 -12.15 -43.26 9.06
CA ASP A 234 -12.37 -44.49 9.83
C ASP A 234 -11.66 -45.70 9.20
N CYS A 235 -11.40 -45.66 7.89
CA CYS A 235 -10.70 -46.70 7.15
C CYS A 235 -9.43 -46.20 6.46
N HIS A 236 -9.42 -44.96 5.98
CA HIS A 236 -8.27 -44.37 5.32
C HIS A 236 -7.29 -43.67 6.27
N MET A 237 -7.52 -43.73 7.59
CA MET A 237 -6.63 -43.16 8.62
C MET A 237 -6.31 -41.68 8.34
N ASP A 238 -5.04 -41.26 8.47
CA ASP A 238 -4.61 -39.88 8.31
C ASP A 238 -4.08 -39.61 6.89
N PRO A 239 -4.63 -38.64 6.13
CA PRO A 239 -4.13 -38.28 4.81
C PRO A 239 -2.67 -37.79 4.80
N HIS A 240 -2.15 -37.31 5.94
CA HIS A 240 -0.75 -36.91 6.10
C HIS A 240 0.18 -38.08 6.41
N PHE A 241 -0.37 -39.24 6.78
CA PHE A 241 0.38 -40.46 7.11
C PHE A 241 -0.24 -41.73 6.51
N LEU A 242 -0.47 -41.71 5.20
CA LEU A 242 -0.96 -42.88 4.47
C LEU A 242 0.20 -43.85 4.20
N VAL A 243 0.22 -44.96 4.93
CA VAL A 243 1.04 -46.13 4.59
C VAL A 243 0.21 -47.09 3.72
N LYS A 244 0.79 -47.54 2.61
CA LYS A 244 0.17 -48.54 1.73
C LYS A 244 0.12 -49.91 2.39
#